data_AF-A0A496US24-F1
#
_entry.id   AF-A0A496US24-F1
#
_cell.length_a   1.000
_cell.length_b   1.000
_cell.length_c   1.000
_cell.angle_alpha   90.00
_cell.angle_beta   90.00
_cell.angle_gamma   90.00
#
_symmetry.space_group_name_H-M   'P 1'
#
loop_
_entity.id
_entity.type
_entity.pdbx_description
1 polymer ?
#
loop_
_entity_poly.entity_id
_entity_poly.type
_entity_poly.pdbx_seq_one_letter_code
_entity_poly.pdbx_strand_id
1 'polypeptide(L)'
;WRNRVLLAADDLYKGGEPYPSRGERPHTDEAELLSETLVPTSLDVIKVFGCDYEFPPGSRGKPAMNRRIIEVLDEGSTIFYYVGHGSDDKLGDEGYFFTSDIANLTSGLKRPVFMAFSCDVGVYDHIVRRSMAEEFLAAQQGGAAAAVCASEVSYISSNERLTEAFFAAMFPARIVSATTTLGGALLAAKSIFSETDSWARNNSQRYTIFGDPAHHLPHPVNDLTFATDTGDTLWPGRRQEVALDPDAPGSLVGAGDDWDLRAEESAWLTSYVYYNSKAGWEQEDHRYGPWTKRGQPAARMHGVLDSADMRISFKAPTQSRTGQQGRIRLLVQSGGELRVASNVVPVVRSPLGAVDDVIGPQIELGFEDDRRHVTPGTVLAASLRDTSGIAVLGTAPGNSIKLEFDDSGFEVDVTESFVFEAGTQQRGRFEFPLPADLGEGSHTVELRAADGLGNGSVDSVSFVMTAAGTGGIHDMTLFPNPTPGPCRLIFELVDPMEVRWDIYTVAGRRIATVLPQNGRIQGPGPVILEWDGRDAELDELANGTYLYVLRGVGGGRDGRDLIRTGKLVIMR
;
A
#
# COMPACT_ATOMS: atom_id res chain seq x y z
N TRP A 1 -0.02 9.40 4.75
CA TRP A 1 1.06 9.19 5.75
C TRP A 1 0.90 10.08 6.99
N ARG A 2 0.58 11.38 6.86
CA ARG A 2 0.42 12.32 8.00
C ARG A 2 -0.64 11.93 9.05
N ASN A 3 -1.62 11.12 8.67
CA ASN A 3 -2.64 10.59 9.58
C ASN A 3 -2.26 9.25 10.23
N ARG A 4 -1.08 8.67 9.95
CA ARG A 4 -0.70 7.31 10.38
C ARG A 4 0.23 7.32 11.59
N VAL A 5 -0.05 6.42 12.54
CA VAL A 5 0.74 6.16 13.75
C VAL A 5 1.09 4.68 13.81
N LEU A 6 2.38 4.36 13.86
CA LEU A 6 2.87 3.00 14.08
C LEU A 6 3.10 2.79 15.58
N LEU A 7 2.40 1.82 16.16
CA LEU A 7 2.64 1.32 17.51
C LEU A 7 3.19 -0.10 17.40
N ALA A 8 4.43 -0.28 17.83
CA ALA A 8 5.09 -1.57 17.93
C ALA A 8 5.28 -1.95 19.40
N ALA A 9 5.07 -3.23 19.71
CA ALA A 9 5.24 -3.77 21.05
C ALA A 9 6.01 -5.08 21.01
N ASP A 10 6.78 -5.33 22.06
CA ASP A 10 7.44 -6.62 22.29
C ASP A 10 6.45 -7.79 22.30
N ASP A 11 6.99 -8.99 22.15
CA ASP A 11 6.21 -10.21 22.33
C ASP A 11 6.14 -10.64 23.81
N LEU A 12 5.80 -11.91 24.05
CA LEU A 12 5.67 -12.45 25.39
C LEU A 12 6.88 -13.30 25.79
N TYR A 13 7.89 -13.41 24.93
CA TYR A 13 9.08 -14.19 25.16
C TYR A 13 10.19 -13.32 25.74
N LYS A 14 11.12 -13.99 26.41
CA LYS A 14 12.31 -13.36 26.97
C LYS A 14 13.51 -14.17 26.53
N GLY A 15 14.62 -13.50 26.19
CA GLY A 15 15.81 -14.11 25.60
C GLY A 15 16.16 -15.51 26.12
N GLY A 16 15.90 -16.53 25.29
CA GLY A 16 16.27 -17.93 25.55
C GLY A 16 15.24 -18.76 26.33
N GLU A 17 14.11 -18.19 26.74
CA GLU A 17 13.01 -18.96 27.35
C GLU A 17 12.18 -19.68 26.27
N PRO A 18 11.87 -20.99 26.42
CA PRO A 18 11.06 -21.71 25.45
C PRO A 18 9.56 -21.37 25.51
N TYR A 19 9.16 -20.49 26.44
CA TYR A 19 7.76 -20.26 26.77
C TYR A 19 7.53 -18.77 27.09
N PRO A 20 6.34 -18.24 26.77
CA PRO A 20 5.90 -16.92 27.19
C PRO A 20 5.98 -16.69 28.70
N SER A 21 6.46 -15.52 29.10
CA SER A 21 6.57 -15.05 30.48
C SER A 21 5.51 -13.98 30.77
N ARG A 22 4.83 -14.10 31.92
CA ARG A 22 3.87 -13.08 32.38
C ARG A 22 4.50 -11.70 32.57
N GLY A 23 5.83 -11.64 32.77
CA GLY A 23 6.56 -10.38 32.94
C GLY A 23 6.69 -9.56 31.65
N GLU A 24 6.46 -10.17 30.49
CA GLU A 24 6.62 -9.54 29.17
C GLU A 24 5.30 -8.94 28.66
N ARG A 25 4.17 -9.45 29.16
CA ARG A 25 2.82 -9.00 28.84
C ARG A 25 2.60 -7.48 28.92
N PRO A 26 3.15 -6.74 29.91
CA PRO A 26 2.81 -5.33 30.04
C PRO A 26 3.24 -4.47 28.83
N HIS A 27 4.24 -4.89 28.04
CA HIS A 27 4.60 -4.18 26.79
C HIS A 27 3.45 -4.14 25.78
N THR A 28 2.81 -5.29 25.53
CA THR A 28 1.65 -5.36 24.62
C THR A 28 0.42 -4.68 25.24
N ASP A 29 0.18 -4.88 26.54
CA ASP A 29 -0.95 -4.26 27.23
C ASP A 29 -0.84 -2.71 27.23
N GLU A 30 0.36 -2.14 27.41
CA GLU A 30 0.61 -0.69 27.35
C GLU A 30 0.34 -0.14 25.95
N ALA A 31 0.89 -0.76 24.91
CA ALA A 31 0.67 -0.32 23.53
C ALA A 31 -0.81 -0.39 23.13
N GLU A 32 -1.53 -1.42 23.60
CA GLU A 32 -2.97 -1.55 23.42
C GLU A 32 -3.74 -0.45 24.15
N LEU A 33 -3.47 -0.25 25.44
CA LEU A 33 -4.10 0.79 26.25
C LEU A 33 -3.91 2.18 25.60
N LEU A 34 -2.68 2.49 25.19
CA LEU A 34 -2.33 3.73 24.52
C LEU A 34 -3.19 3.96 23.27
N SER A 35 -3.28 2.92 22.42
CA SER A 35 -4.03 2.99 21.17
C SER A 35 -5.54 3.22 21.38
N GLU A 36 -6.12 2.61 22.40
CA GLU A 36 -7.56 2.60 22.63
C GLU A 36 -8.05 3.78 23.47
N THR A 37 -7.17 4.39 24.27
CA THR A 37 -7.56 5.43 25.25
C THR A 37 -6.93 6.80 25.00
N LEU A 38 -5.72 6.87 24.46
CA LEU A 38 -4.95 8.12 24.39
C LEU A 38 -4.72 8.62 22.96
N VAL A 39 -4.54 7.71 21.99
CA VAL A 39 -4.37 8.11 20.59
C VAL A 39 -5.72 8.52 19.98
N PRO A 40 -5.85 9.72 19.37
CA PRO A 40 -7.06 10.17 18.70
C PRO A 40 -7.66 9.16 17.73
N THR A 41 -8.98 9.01 17.76
CA THR A 41 -9.70 8.10 16.84
C THR A 41 -9.58 8.54 15.38
N SER A 42 -9.33 9.83 15.13
CA SER A 42 -9.02 10.39 13.82
C SER A 42 -7.74 9.83 13.19
N LEU A 43 -6.75 9.43 13.99
CA LEU A 43 -5.50 8.88 13.51
C LEU A 43 -5.64 7.39 13.12
N ASP A 44 -4.93 7.00 12.07
CA ASP A 44 -4.84 5.64 11.57
C ASP A 44 -3.74 4.88 12.32
N VAL A 45 -4.16 4.13 13.34
CA VAL A 45 -3.24 3.37 14.19
C VAL A 45 -2.93 2.02 13.55
N ILE A 46 -1.64 1.75 13.36
CA ILE A 46 -1.10 0.50 12.86
C ILE A 46 -0.41 -0.20 14.02
N LYS A 47 -0.95 -1.36 14.43
CA LYS A 47 -0.44 -2.17 15.53
C LYS A 47 0.43 -3.30 14.98
N VAL A 48 1.72 -3.27 15.30
CA VAL A 48 2.69 -4.32 14.94
C VAL A 48 3.22 -4.91 16.25
N PHE A 49 2.46 -5.85 16.81
CA PHE A 49 2.79 -6.45 18.11
C PHE A 49 3.52 -7.77 17.89
N GLY A 50 4.61 -8.00 18.63
CA GLY A 50 5.42 -9.20 18.47
C GLY A 50 4.64 -10.50 18.63
N CYS A 51 3.56 -10.48 19.41
CA CYS A 51 2.66 -11.62 19.59
C CYS A 51 1.92 -12.07 18.32
N ASP A 52 1.76 -11.19 17.31
CA ASP A 52 1.10 -11.52 16.04
C ASP A 52 2.05 -12.20 15.03
N TYR A 53 3.33 -12.34 15.36
CA TYR A 53 4.36 -12.88 14.48
C TYR A 53 4.98 -14.15 15.05
N GLU A 54 5.11 -15.16 14.19
CA GLU A 54 5.72 -16.44 14.55
C GLU A 54 7.25 -16.44 14.37
N PHE A 55 7.91 -17.35 15.08
CA PHE A 55 9.31 -17.68 14.85
C PHE A 55 9.44 -18.63 13.65
N PRO A 56 10.21 -18.27 12.61
CA PRO A 56 10.56 -19.23 11.56
C PRO A 56 11.28 -20.45 12.14
N PRO A 57 11.16 -21.64 11.52
CA PRO A 57 11.85 -22.84 12.00
C PRO A 57 13.36 -22.62 12.19
N GLY A 58 13.85 -22.84 13.41
CA GLY A 58 15.27 -22.66 13.76
C GLY A 58 15.72 -21.21 13.98
N SER A 59 14.83 -20.23 13.82
CA SER A 59 15.11 -18.82 14.10
C SER A 59 14.80 -18.47 15.55
N ARG A 60 15.58 -17.54 16.11
CA ARG A 60 15.27 -16.86 17.38
C ARG A 60 14.74 -15.44 17.18
N GLY A 61 14.57 -15.01 15.93
CA GLY A 61 14.02 -13.71 15.60
C GLY A 61 12.80 -13.76 14.71
N LYS A 62 12.14 -12.61 14.56
CA LYS A 62 10.88 -12.45 13.84
C LYS A 62 11.02 -11.57 12.60
N PRO A 63 11.62 -12.10 11.51
CA PRO A 63 11.87 -11.31 10.29
C PRO A 63 10.59 -10.81 9.62
N ALA A 64 9.45 -11.47 9.81
CA ALA A 64 8.15 -11.00 9.30
C ALA A 64 7.70 -9.70 10.00
N MET A 65 7.94 -9.58 11.31
CA MET A 65 7.68 -8.33 12.05
C MET A 65 8.62 -7.23 11.60
N ASN A 66 9.91 -7.54 11.46
CA ASN A 66 10.92 -6.60 10.99
C ASN A 66 10.55 -6.01 9.61
N ARG A 67 10.22 -6.89 8.65
CA ARG A 67 9.77 -6.47 7.33
C ARG A 67 8.54 -5.57 7.43
N ARG A 68 7.56 -5.92 8.28
CA ARG A 68 6.36 -5.10 8.44
C ARG A 68 6.64 -3.72 9.03
N ILE A 69 7.56 -3.60 9.99
CA ILE A 69 7.99 -2.30 10.53
C ILE A 69 8.61 -1.46 9.41
N ILE A 70 9.55 -2.02 8.63
CA ILE A 70 10.21 -1.35 7.52
C ILE A 70 9.19 -0.89 6.47
N GLU A 71 8.28 -1.77 6.04
CA GLU A 71 7.20 -1.44 5.10
C GLU A 71 6.37 -0.24 5.59
N VAL A 72 5.93 -0.26 6.85
CA VAL A 72 5.11 0.84 7.41
C VAL A 72 5.89 2.15 7.48
N LEU A 73 7.18 2.10 7.81
CA LEU A 73 8.05 3.28 7.85
C LEU A 73 8.27 3.86 6.44
N ASP A 74 8.46 3.01 5.43
CA ASP A 74 8.65 3.42 4.03
C ASP A 74 7.38 3.96 3.38
N GLU A 75 6.22 3.38 3.69
CA GLU A 75 4.93 3.95 3.31
C GLU A 75 4.68 5.33 3.98
N GLY A 76 5.27 5.52 5.17
CA GLY A 76 5.31 6.76 5.94
C GLY A 76 4.32 6.83 7.10
N SER A 77 4.83 7.25 8.27
CA SER A 77 4.06 7.52 9.49
C SER A 77 4.56 8.80 10.16
N THR A 78 3.77 9.32 11.11
CA THR A 78 4.12 10.51 11.90
C THR A 78 4.72 10.17 13.26
N ILE A 79 4.35 9.01 13.80
CA ILE A 79 4.88 8.46 15.03
C ILE A 79 5.30 7.02 14.73
N PHE A 80 6.50 6.66 15.17
CA PHE A 80 6.91 5.29 15.37
C PHE A 80 7.16 5.10 16.86
N TYR A 81 6.18 4.54 17.55
CA TYR A 81 6.26 4.21 18.96
C TYR A 81 6.66 2.75 19.11
N TYR A 82 7.61 2.49 20.01
CA TYR A 82 8.03 1.17 20.42
C TYR A 82 8.07 1.06 21.95
N VAL A 83 7.56 -0.05 22.46
CA VAL A 83 7.67 -0.46 23.87
C VAL A 83 8.12 -1.91 23.93
N GLY A 84 9.12 -2.18 24.77
CA GLY A 84 9.73 -3.50 24.85
C GLY A 84 11.16 -3.46 25.34
N HIS A 85 11.88 -4.56 25.09
CA HIS A 85 13.32 -4.66 25.29
C HIS A 85 14.07 -3.84 24.24
N GLY A 86 15.20 -3.28 24.64
CA GLY A 86 15.97 -2.39 23.79
C GLY A 86 17.42 -2.39 24.20
N SER A 87 18.26 -2.03 23.24
CA SER A 87 19.71 -1.90 23.36
C SER A 87 20.19 -0.84 22.36
N ASP A 88 21.50 -0.60 22.33
CA ASP A 88 22.10 0.38 21.42
C ASP A 88 21.89 0.02 19.94
N ASP A 89 21.80 -1.26 19.60
CA ASP A 89 21.77 -1.74 18.21
C ASP A 89 20.46 -2.41 17.75
N LYS A 90 19.54 -2.77 18.67
CA LYS A 90 18.27 -3.43 18.33
C LYS A 90 17.09 -3.11 19.27
N LEU A 91 15.88 -3.28 18.73
CA LEU A 91 14.60 -3.34 19.44
C LEU A 91 14.10 -4.79 19.52
N GLY A 92 13.67 -5.21 20.71
CA GLY A 92 13.27 -6.58 21.04
C GLY A 92 14.46 -7.53 21.21
N ASP A 93 14.35 -8.47 22.14
CA ASP A 93 15.38 -9.50 22.30
C ASP A 93 15.48 -10.39 21.05
N GLU A 94 14.34 -10.62 20.40
CA GLU A 94 14.11 -11.37 19.17
C GLU A 94 14.56 -10.59 17.91
N GLY A 95 14.95 -9.32 18.05
CA GLY A 95 15.45 -8.51 16.93
C GLY A 95 14.36 -8.15 15.92
N TYR A 96 13.44 -7.27 16.32
CA TYR A 96 12.38 -6.75 15.45
C TYR A 96 12.84 -5.62 14.57
N PHE A 97 13.85 -4.85 15.00
CA PHE A 97 14.38 -3.73 14.25
C PHE A 97 15.82 -3.48 14.69
N PHE A 98 16.73 -3.34 13.73
CA PHE A 98 18.15 -3.11 13.97
C PHE A 98 18.55 -1.72 13.48
N THR A 99 19.61 -1.16 14.06
CA THR A 99 20.21 0.09 13.55
C THR A 99 20.63 -0.02 12.08
N SER A 100 21.05 -1.20 11.63
CA SER A 100 21.36 -1.47 10.22
C SER A 100 20.18 -1.33 9.28
N ASP A 101 18.94 -1.50 9.77
CA ASP A 101 17.74 -1.39 8.96
C ASP A 101 17.44 0.08 8.59
N ILE A 102 17.87 1.03 9.43
CA ILE A 102 17.68 2.47 9.23
C ILE A 102 18.32 2.92 7.91
N ALA A 103 19.48 2.35 7.55
CA ALA A 103 20.20 2.69 6.32
C ALA A 103 19.44 2.27 5.05
N ASN A 104 18.51 1.32 5.16
CA ASN A 104 17.72 0.79 4.06
C ASN A 104 16.34 1.46 3.93
N LEU A 105 15.98 2.36 4.84
CA LEU A 105 14.72 3.10 4.75
C LEU A 105 14.71 4.01 3.51
N THR A 106 13.56 4.04 2.85
CA THR A 106 13.31 4.77 1.60
C THR A 106 12.17 5.79 1.72
N SER A 107 11.69 6.06 2.94
CA SER A 107 10.57 6.98 3.22
C SER A 107 10.81 8.45 2.84
N GLY A 108 12.05 8.84 2.54
CA GLY A 108 12.42 10.19 2.11
C GLY A 108 12.07 11.26 3.15
N LEU A 109 11.11 12.14 2.83
CA LEU A 109 10.64 13.21 3.74
C LEU A 109 9.49 12.79 4.67
N LYS A 110 8.96 11.57 4.54
CA LYS A 110 7.87 11.05 5.37
C LYS A 110 8.40 10.49 6.70
N ARG A 111 9.06 11.35 7.47
CA ARG A 111 9.83 10.94 8.66
C ARG A 111 8.98 11.01 9.93
N PRO A 112 8.81 9.92 10.67
CA PRO A 112 8.13 9.95 11.96
C PRO A 112 8.95 10.64 13.04
N VAL A 113 8.30 10.94 14.16
CA VAL A 113 8.97 11.03 15.45
C VAL A 113 9.14 9.61 16.00
N PHE A 114 10.38 9.19 16.20
CA PHE A 114 10.71 7.89 16.77
C PHE A 114 10.62 7.95 18.30
N MET A 115 9.86 7.07 18.92
CA MET A 115 9.65 7.05 20.36
C MET A 115 9.89 5.64 20.84
N ALA A 116 10.95 5.43 21.60
CA ALA A 116 11.25 4.13 22.19
C ALA A 116 11.21 4.26 23.71
N PHE A 117 10.14 3.73 24.30
CA PHE A 117 9.97 3.63 25.75
C PHE A 117 10.62 2.34 26.26
N SER A 118 11.93 2.27 25.99
CA SER A 118 12.78 1.10 26.14
C SER A 118 14.18 1.49 26.64
N CYS A 119 14.94 0.54 27.16
CA CYS A 119 16.30 0.76 27.69
C CYS A 119 17.30 1.10 26.58
N ASP A 120 18.24 2.00 26.88
CA ASP A 120 19.50 2.20 26.14
C ASP A 120 19.39 2.53 24.62
N VAL A 121 18.21 2.92 24.14
CA VAL A 121 17.99 3.23 22.71
C VAL A 121 18.59 4.60 22.31
N GLY A 122 18.77 5.50 23.28
CA GLY A 122 19.27 6.87 23.10
C GLY A 122 20.55 7.17 23.88
N VAL A 123 21.47 6.22 24.05
CA VAL A 123 22.74 6.45 24.77
C VAL A 123 23.69 7.33 23.92
N TYR A 124 23.55 8.64 24.03
CA TYR A 124 24.23 9.63 23.16
C TYR A 124 25.62 10.06 23.64
N ASP A 125 26.02 9.65 24.84
CA ASP A 125 27.33 9.92 25.42
C ASP A 125 28.33 8.77 25.16
N HIS A 126 27.94 7.77 24.37
CA HIS A 126 28.81 6.66 24.01
C HIS A 126 29.90 7.09 23.00
N ILE A 127 31.17 7.00 23.39
CA ILE A 127 32.31 7.56 22.65
C ILE A 127 32.67 6.85 21.32
N VAL A 128 32.17 5.63 21.09
CA VAL A 128 32.54 4.80 19.92
C VAL A 128 31.37 4.56 18.96
N ARG A 129 30.13 4.68 19.44
CA ARG A 129 28.93 4.27 18.69
C ARG A 129 27.88 5.35 18.84
N ARG A 130 27.17 5.64 17.75
CA ARG A 130 25.93 6.39 17.81
C ARG A 130 24.81 5.51 18.32
N SER A 131 23.96 6.08 19.14
CA SER A 131 22.71 5.43 19.53
C SER A 131 21.76 5.28 18.34
N MET A 132 20.78 4.37 18.46
CA MET A 132 19.72 4.22 17.46
C MET A 132 18.97 5.54 17.21
N ALA A 133 18.73 6.33 18.27
CA ALA A 133 18.11 7.65 18.14
C ALA A 133 18.94 8.60 17.24
N GLU A 134 20.27 8.61 17.37
CA GLU A 134 21.17 9.39 16.53
C GLU A 134 21.23 8.86 15.09
N GLU A 135 21.25 7.54 14.89
CA GLU A 135 21.23 6.93 13.56
C GLU A 135 19.95 7.27 12.79
N PHE A 136 18.79 7.25 13.45
CA PHE A 136 17.52 7.68 12.88
C PHE A 136 17.55 9.13 12.37
N LEU A 137 18.22 10.03 13.10
CA LEU A 137 18.35 11.44 12.72
C LEU A 137 19.42 11.67 11.65
N ALA A 138 20.48 10.87 11.64
CA ALA A 138 21.56 10.96 10.67
C ALA A 138 21.20 10.39 9.29
N ALA A 139 20.17 9.54 9.21
CA ALA A 139 19.74 8.87 8.00
C ALA A 139 19.30 9.86 6.89
N GLN A 140 19.80 9.66 5.67
CA GLN A 140 19.57 10.57 4.54
C GLN A 140 18.32 10.23 3.70
N GLN A 141 18.04 8.95 3.50
CA GLN A 141 16.96 8.48 2.60
C GLN A 141 15.69 8.01 3.32
N GLY A 142 15.59 8.33 4.61
CA GLY A 142 14.50 7.95 5.50
C GLY A 142 14.92 8.26 6.93
N GLY A 143 14.39 7.54 7.91
CA GLY A 143 14.71 7.75 9.32
C GLY A 143 13.67 8.64 10.02
N ALA A 144 14.08 9.42 11.03
CA ALA A 144 13.18 10.17 11.89
C ALA A 144 13.40 11.69 11.80
N ALA A 145 12.35 12.47 12.11
CA ALA A 145 12.40 13.92 12.22
C ALA A 145 12.86 14.37 13.61
N ALA A 146 12.52 13.59 14.63
CA ALA A 146 12.93 13.72 16.02
C ALA A 146 12.88 12.35 16.69
N ALA A 147 13.50 12.20 17.85
CA ALA A 147 13.34 11.01 18.68
C ALA A 147 13.08 11.34 20.15
N VAL A 148 12.35 10.48 20.86
CA VAL A 148 12.16 10.49 22.31
C VAL A 148 12.60 9.13 22.85
N CYS A 149 13.78 9.07 23.45
CA CYS A 149 14.41 7.81 23.87
C CYS A 149 15.10 7.96 25.22
N ALA A 150 15.23 6.85 25.95
CA ALA A 150 16.01 6.81 27.18
C ALA A 150 17.51 6.79 26.87
N SER A 151 18.29 7.62 27.57
CA SER A 151 19.75 7.66 27.48
C SER A 151 20.46 6.69 28.42
N GLU A 152 19.70 5.97 29.24
CA GLU A 152 20.18 4.96 30.18
C GLU A 152 19.09 3.89 30.35
N VAL A 153 19.43 2.79 31.02
CA VAL A 153 18.52 1.71 31.45
C VAL A 153 17.24 2.29 32.03
N SER A 154 16.07 1.85 31.59
CA SER A 154 14.76 2.29 32.09
C SER A 154 13.92 1.11 32.59
N TYR A 155 12.79 1.37 33.21
CA TYR A 155 11.94 0.34 33.81
C TYR A 155 10.50 0.43 33.33
N ILE A 156 9.97 -0.71 32.86
CA ILE A 156 8.65 -0.84 32.24
C ILE A 156 7.53 -0.10 32.98
N SER A 157 7.32 -0.34 34.28
CA SER A 157 6.23 0.28 35.06
C SER A 157 6.35 1.81 35.20
N SER A 158 7.56 2.35 35.06
CA SER A 158 7.79 3.80 35.06
C SER A 158 7.78 4.38 33.65
N ASN A 159 8.10 3.58 32.64
CA ASN A 159 7.94 3.93 31.23
C ASN A 159 6.45 4.10 30.92
N GLU A 160 5.61 3.12 31.28
CA GLU A 160 4.14 3.15 31.14
C GLU A 160 3.55 4.49 31.60
N ARG A 161 3.88 4.89 32.82
CA ARG A 161 3.37 6.13 33.42
C ARG A 161 3.86 7.38 32.69
N LEU A 162 5.09 7.38 32.18
CA LEU A 162 5.61 8.49 31.39
C LEU A 162 4.99 8.52 29.99
N THR A 163 4.83 7.37 29.33
CA THR A 163 4.16 7.23 28.04
C THR A 163 2.75 7.77 28.11
N GLU A 164 1.95 7.31 29.09
CA GLU A 164 0.57 7.74 29.26
C GLU A 164 0.48 9.26 29.46
N ALA A 165 1.33 9.81 30.35
CA ALA A 165 1.38 11.25 30.60
C ALA A 165 1.81 12.04 29.36
N PHE A 166 2.75 11.51 28.57
CA PHE A 166 3.25 12.13 27.36
C PHE A 166 2.20 12.14 26.25
N PHE A 167 1.53 11.02 25.99
CA PHE A 167 0.46 10.97 25.01
C PHE A 167 -0.78 11.75 25.43
N ALA A 168 -1.13 11.79 26.73
CA ALA A 168 -2.19 12.65 27.25
C ALA A 168 -1.87 14.14 27.05
N ALA A 169 -0.59 14.53 27.18
CA ALA A 169 -0.15 15.90 26.92
C ALA A 169 -0.05 16.20 25.41
N MET A 170 0.34 15.23 24.58
CA MET A 170 0.36 15.36 23.11
C MET A 170 -1.04 15.48 22.52
N PHE A 171 -2.00 14.72 23.05
CA PHE A 171 -3.38 14.66 22.58
C PHE A 171 -4.37 14.93 23.73
N PRO A 172 -4.43 16.15 24.28
CA PRO A 172 -5.40 16.49 25.32
C PRO A 172 -6.82 16.18 24.84
N ALA A 173 -7.64 15.57 25.69
CA ALA A 173 -8.99 15.12 25.34
C ALA A 173 -9.06 14.18 24.10
N ARG A 174 -7.95 13.51 23.77
CA ARG A 174 -7.86 12.57 22.64
C ARG A 174 -8.12 13.23 21.28
N ILE A 175 -7.75 14.51 21.15
CA ILE A 175 -7.81 15.28 19.90
C ILE A 175 -6.42 15.77 19.47
N VAL A 176 -6.20 15.87 18.17
CA VAL A 176 -5.03 16.52 17.60
C VAL A 176 -5.21 18.04 17.67
N SER A 177 -4.27 18.72 18.31
CA SER A 177 -4.16 20.18 18.31
C SER A 177 -2.97 20.63 17.48
N ALA A 178 -3.13 21.75 16.75
CA ALA A 178 -2.03 22.39 16.04
C ALA A 178 -0.97 23.00 16.97
N THR A 179 -1.28 23.19 18.26
CA THR A 179 -0.44 23.99 19.18
C THR A 179 0.53 23.16 20.03
N THR A 180 0.37 21.84 20.07
CA THR A 180 1.18 20.99 20.94
C THR A 180 2.54 20.69 20.31
N THR A 181 3.62 20.99 21.04
CA THR A 181 4.99 20.65 20.66
C THR A 181 5.49 19.41 21.41
N LEU A 182 6.45 18.69 20.83
CA LEU A 182 7.10 17.55 21.50
C LEU A 182 7.69 17.93 22.86
N GLY A 183 8.40 19.06 22.92
CA GLY A 183 9.03 19.58 24.13
C GLY A 183 8.02 19.97 25.20
N GLY A 184 6.94 20.65 24.80
CA GLY A 184 5.85 21.03 25.70
C GLY A 184 5.18 19.81 26.32
N ALA A 185 4.89 18.79 25.49
CA ALA A 185 4.27 17.55 25.95
C ALA A 185 5.20 16.76 26.90
N LEU A 186 6.48 16.61 26.57
CA LEU A 186 7.42 15.86 27.42
C LEU A 186 7.67 16.59 28.74
N LEU A 187 7.76 17.92 28.73
CA LEU A 187 7.88 18.73 29.94
C LEU A 187 6.64 18.55 30.84
N ALA A 188 5.44 18.61 30.27
CA ALA A 188 4.20 18.39 31.00
C ALA A 188 4.15 16.98 31.61
N ALA A 189 4.52 15.97 30.83
CA ALA A 189 4.56 14.57 31.27
C ALA A 189 5.52 14.35 32.44
N LYS A 190 6.73 14.93 32.39
CA LYS A 190 7.71 14.81 33.48
C LYS A 190 7.28 15.57 34.74
N SER A 191 6.49 16.63 34.60
CA SER A 191 6.07 17.48 35.72
C SER A 191 5.05 16.82 36.65
N ILE A 192 4.44 15.70 36.26
CA ILE A 192 3.48 14.98 37.12
C ILE A 192 4.17 14.19 38.24
N PHE A 193 5.45 13.86 38.09
CA PHE A 193 6.19 13.05 39.06
C PHE A 193 6.76 13.94 40.17
N SER A 194 6.18 13.84 41.37
CA SER A 194 6.61 14.60 42.54
C SER A 194 7.92 14.04 43.15
N GLU A 195 8.52 14.77 44.08
CA GLU A 195 9.68 14.28 44.83
C GLU A 195 9.39 13.02 45.65
N THR A 196 8.14 12.82 46.07
CA THR A 196 7.72 11.62 46.81
C THR A 196 7.62 10.37 45.93
N ASP A 197 7.66 10.54 44.59
CA ASP A 197 7.75 9.47 43.62
C ASP A 197 9.13 9.45 42.95
N SER A 198 10.16 9.30 43.79
CA SER A 198 11.55 9.40 43.37
C SER A 198 11.94 8.39 42.29
N TRP A 199 11.29 7.22 42.26
CA TRP A 199 11.59 6.17 41.28
C TRP A 199 11.11 6.54 39.88
N ALA A 200 9.82 6.90 39.71
CA ALA A 200 9.31 7.30 38.41
C ALA A 200 9.92 8.63 37.95
N ARG A 201 10.16 9.56 38.88
CA ARG A 201 10.89 10.80 38.59
C ARG A 201 12.29 10.52 38.06
N ASN A 202 13.07 9.65 38.71
CA ASN A 202 14.41 9.28 38.24
C ASN A 202 14.37 8.60 36.86
N ASN A 203 13.44 7.66 36.66
CA ASN A 203 13.25 7.01 35.36
C ASN A 203 12.92 8.04 34.26
N SER A 204 12.05 9.01 34.55
CA SER A 204 11.66 10.04 33.58
C SER A 204 12.80 10.97 33.16
N GLN A 205 13.80 11.16 34.01
CA GLN A 205 14.97 12.01 33.71
C GLN A 205 15.83 11.42 32.57
N ARG A 206 15.77 10.10 32.36
CA ARG A 206 16.53 9.40 31.31
C ARG A 206 16.02 9.69 29.90
N TYR A 207 14.77 10.11 29.75
CA TYR A 207 14.16 10.35 28.45
C TYR A 207 14.51 11.72 27.88
N THR A 208 15.09 11.76 26.69
CA THR A 208 15.53 13.01 26.03
C THR A 208 14.90 13.15 24.65
N ILE A 209 14.64 14.40 24.25
CA ILE A 209 14.29 14.71 22.85
C ILE A 209 15.58 14.89 22.06
N PHE A 210 15.71 14.12 21.00
CA PHE A 210 16.72 14.30 19.97
C PHE A 210 16.07 15.02 18.79
N GLY A 211 16.63 16.15 18.38
CA GLY A 211 16.02 17.04 17.38
C GLY A 211 15.39 18.27 18.02
N ASP A 212 14.41 18.87 17.33
CA ASP A 212 13.81 20.15 17.74
C ASP A 212 12.66 19.95 18.75
N PRO A 213 12.77 20.41 20.01
CA PRO A 213 11.67 20.33 20.98
C PRO A 213 10.47 21.21 20.61
N ALA A 214 10.62 22.20 19.73
CA ALA A 214 9.51 23.00 19.21
C ALA A 214 8.75 22.31 18.06
N HIS A 215 9.11 21.07 17.70
CA HIS A 215 8.47 20.33 16.63
C HIS A 215 6.98 20.08 16.92
N HIS A 216 6.14 20.42 15.95
CA HIS A 216 4.71 20.09 15.90
C HIS A 216 4.52 18.88 14.99
N LEU A 217 3.71 17.91 15.43
CA LEU A 217 3.37 16.78 14.57
C LEU A 217 2.47 17.25 13.42
N PRO A 218 2.73 16.82 12.16
CA PRO A 218 1.98 17.28 11.00
C PRO A 218 0.61 16.57 10.85
N HIS A 219 0.01 16.19 11.97
CA HIS A 219 -1.27 15.48 12.00
C HIS A 219 -2.42 16.36 11.52
N PRO A 220 -3.49 15.77 10.95
CA PRO A 220 -4.73 16.49 10.69
C PRO A 220 -5.34 17.01 12.00
N VAL A 221 -5.72 18.29 12.03
CA VAL A 221 -6.35 18.91 13.21
C VAL A 221 -7.80 18.43 13.34
N ASN A 222 -8.21 18.07 14.57
CA ASN A 222 -9.56 17.58 14.89
C ASN A 222 -10.57 18.73 15.06
N ASP A 223 -10.88 19.43 13.98
CA ASP A 223 -11.71 20.64 13.99
C ASP A 223 -12.80 20.65 12.90
N LEU A 224 -13.08 19.48 12.31
CA LEU A 224 -14.25 19.25 11.47
C LEU A 224 -15.24 18.34 12.19
N THR A 225 -16.53 18.58 11.97
CA THR A 225 -17.62 17.80 12.56
C THR A 225 -18.57 17.33 11.47
N PHE A 226 -19.02 16.08 11.54
CA PHE A 226 -20.05 15.58 10.64
C PHE A 226 -21.40 16.25 10.93
N ALA A 227 -22.17 16.55 9.89
CA ALA A 227 -23.53 17.08 10.03
C ALA A 227 -24.42 16.08 10.78
N THR A 228 -25.42 16.61 11.48
CA THR A 228 -26.46 15.81 12.13
C THR A 228 -27.13 14.89 11.11
N ASP A 229 -27.46 13.65 11.50
CA ASP A 229 -28.08 12.61 10.66
C ASP A 229 -27.18 11.98 9.57
N THR A 230 -25.87 12.22 9.61
CA THR A 230 -24.91 11.54 8.71
C THR A 230 -23.73 10.98 9.48
N GLY A 231 -23.15 9.88 8.98
CA GLY A 231 -21.93 9.32 9.56
C GLY A 231 -22.05 8.88 11.02
N ASP A 232 -23.24 8.43 11.44
CA ASP A 232 -23.55 7.98 12.81
C ASP A 232 -23.63 6.44 12.93
N THR A 233 -23.94 5.75 11.83
CA THR A 233 -24.04 4.29 11.72
C THR A 233 -23.56 3.85 10.34
N LEU A 234 -22.89 2.70 10.26
CA LEU A 234 -22.60 2.03 9.00
C LEU A 234 -23.59 0.91 8.73
N TRP A 235 -24.23 0.97 7.55
CA TRP A 235 -25.17 -0.01 7.04
C TRP A 235 -24.60 -0.74 5.81
N PRO A 236 -23.85 -1.85 5.99
CA PRO A 236 -23.36 -2.68 4.91
C PRO A 236 -24.42 -3.01 3.85
N GLY A 237 -24.05 -2.87 2.58
CA GLY A 237 -24.92 -3.08 1.41
C GLY A 237 -25.77 -1.88 1.02
N ARG A 238 -25.97 -0.89 1.90
CA ARG A 238 -26.74 0.33 1.60
C ARG A 238 -25.84 1.47 1.17
N ARG A 239 -26.31 2.24 0.19
CA ARG A 239 -25.72 3.55 -0.12
C ARG A 239 -26.03 4.50 1.05
N GLN A 240 -24.99 5.15 1.54
CA GLN A 240 -25.01 6.06 2.68
C GLN A 240 -24.25 7.32 2.31
N GLU A 241 -24.46 8.39 3.08
CA GLU A 241 -23.80 9.67 2.86
C GLU A 241 -23.18 10.17 4.15
N VAL A 242 -22.08 10.90 4.00
CA VAL A 242 -21.48 11.73 5.04
C VAL A 242 -21.41 13.16 4.55
N ALA A 243 -21.72 14.10 5.45
CA ALA A 243 -21.60 15.53 5.20
C ALA A 243 -20.89 16.18 6.39
N LEU A 244 -20.24 17.32 6.17
CA LEU A 244 -19.76 18.15 7.27
C LEU A 244 -20.84 19.13 7.69
N ASP A 245 -20.84 19.47 8.98
CA ASP A 245 -21.68 20.53 9.53
C ASP A 245 -21.17 21.89 9.03
N PRO A 246 -21.95 22.62 8.19
CA PRO A 246 -21.53 23.92 7.67
C PRO A 246 -21.46 25.00 8.76
N ASP A 247 -22.16 24.81 9.88
CA ASP A 247 -22.24 25.76 10.98
C ASP A 247 -21.23 25.44 12.10
N ALA A 248 -20.53 24.30 12.02
CA ALA A 248 -19.54 23.92 13.01
C ALA A 248 -18.33 24.88 13.02
N PRO A 249 -17.75 25.16 14.21
CA PRO A 249 -16.52 25.92 14.32
C PRO A 249 -15.42 25.29 13.46
N GLY A 250 -14.80 26.09 12.60
CA GLY A 250 -13.82 25.57 11.66
C GLY A 250 -14.43 25.06 10.35
N SER A 251 -15.67 25.39 9.98
CA SER A 251 -16.15 25.06 8.62
C SER A 251 -15.55 26.00 7.54
N LEU A 252 -14.23 25.90 7.33
CA LEU A 252 -13.47 26.66 6.32
C LEU A 252 -13.26 25.87 5.03
N VAL A 253 -13.96 24.76 4.86
CA VAL A 253 -13.85 23.93 3.64
C VAL A 253 -14.55 24.63 2.48
N GLY A 254 -13.91 24.60 1.31
CA GLY A 254 -14.39 25.28 0.11
C GLY A 254 -14.31 24.41 -1.14
N ALA A 255 -14.96 24.87 -2.19
CA ALA A 255 -14.83 24.26 -3.51
C ALA A 255 -13.35 24.28 -3.94
N GLY A 256 -12.85 23.14 -4.43
CA GLY A 256 -11.45 22.95 -4.81
C GLY A 256 -10.56 22.33 -3.74
N ASP A 257 -11.04 22.14 -2.51
CA ASP A 257 -10.28 21.42 -1.48
C ASP A 257 -10.25 19.91 -1.75
N ASP A 258 -9.10 19.27 -1.49
CA ASP A 258 -8.95 17.82 -1.61
C ASP A 258 -9.51 17.12 -0.38
N TRP A 259 -10.13 15.95 -0.57
CA TRP A 259 -10.66 15.13 0.51
C TRP A 259 -10.33 13.65 0.38
N ASP A 260 -10.24 12.96 1.52
CA ASP A 260 -10.07 11.51 1.64
C ASP A 260 -11.03 10.94 2.70
N LEU A 261 -11.96 10.10 2.25
CA LEU A 261 -12.92 9.40 3.09
C LEU A 261 -12.49 7.94 3.28
N ARG A 262 -12.54 7.49 4.54
CA ARG A 262 -12.40 6.08 4.89
C ARG A 262 -13.48 5.68 5.87
N ALA A 263 -14.23 4.64 5.51
CA ALA A 263 -15.14 3.95 6.41
C ALA A 263 -14.60 2.55 6.69
N GLU A 264 -14.51 2.18 7.96
CA GLU A 264 -13.97 0.91 8.44
C GLU A 264 -15.08 0.08 9.05
N GLU A 265 -15.08 -1.22 8.77
CA GLU A 265 -15.95 -2.16 9.46
C GLU A 265 -15.69 -2.18 10.97
N SER A 266 -16.48 -2.92 11.74
CA SER A 266 -16.24 -2.99 13.19
C SER A 266 -14.90 -3.65 13.48
N ALA A 267 -14.16 -3.06 14.40
CA ALA A 267 -12.98 -3.66 15.01
C ALA A 267 -13.31 -5.03 15.64
N TRP A 268 -12.27 -5.83 15.84
CA TRP A 268 -12.37 -7.17 16.42
C TRP A 268 -11.25 -7.45 17.41
N LEU A 269 -11.52 -8.35 18.34
CA LEU A 269 -10.57 -8.78 19.36
C LEU A 269 -9.76 -9.96 18.85
N THR A 270 -8.43 -9.83 18.87
CA THR A 270 -7.52 -10.95 18.69
C THR A 270 -6.88 -11.31 20.02
N SER A 271 -6.52 -12.56 20.24
CA SER A 271 -5.81 -13.01 21.44
C SER A 271 -4.73 -14.02 21.07
N TYR A 272 -3.66 -14.05 21.87
CA TYR A 272 -2.61 -15.03 21.71
C TYR A 272 -2.80 -16.19 22.68
N VAL A 273 -2.85 -17.38 22.09
CA VAL A 273 -3.06 -18.66 22.77
C VAL A 273 -1.76 -19.43 22.65
N TYR A 274 -1.22 -19.87 23.78
CA TYR A 274 -0.03 -20.71 23.77
C TYR A 274 -0.13 -21.83 24.79
N TYR A 275 0.65 -22.87 24.53
CA TYR A 275 0.75 -24.04 25.38
C TYR A 275 2.02 -23.96 26.20
N ASN A 276 1.86 -23.95 27.53
CA ASN A 276 2.98 -24.06 28.45
C ASN A 276 3.06 -25.51 28.95
N SER A 277 4.19 -26.18 28.72
CA SER A 277 4.49 -27.50 29.28
C SER A 277 5.59 -27.44 30.35
N LYS A 278 5.61 -26.38 31.17
CA LYS A 278 6.43 -26.40 32.38
C LYS A 278 5.82 -27.36 33.40
N ALA A 279 6.48 -28.52 33.52
CA ALA A 279 6.44 -29.43 34.67
C ALA A 279 5.27 -30.42 34.80
N GLY A 280 5.15 -31.37 33.87
CA GLY A 280 4.64 -32.72 34.17
C GLY A 280 3.20 -32.86 34.71
N TRP A 281 2.46 -31.76 34.83
CA TRP A 281 1.10 -31.70 35.34
C TRP A 281 0.35 -30.66 34.51
N GLU A 282 -0.68 -31.17 33.82
CA GLU A 282 -1.74 -30.50 33.05
C GLU A 282 -1.36 -29.42 32.02
N GLN A 283 -1.81 -29.64 30.79
CA GLN A 283 -1.82 -28.64 29.71
C GLN A 283 -2.85 -27.57 30.06
N GLU A 284 -2.41 -26.41 30.57
CA GLU A 284 -3.29 -25.25 30.69
C GLU A 284 -3.21 -24.39 29.42
N ASP A 285 -4.38 -24.09 28.84
CA ASP A 285 -4.55 -23.06 27.80
C ASP A 285 -4.38 -21.69 28.47
N HIS A 286 -3.25 -21.02 28.20
CA HIS A 286 -3.04 -19.65 28.63
C HIS A 286 -3.37 -18.70 27.49
N ARG A 287 -4.42 -17.90 27.70
CA ARG A 287 -4.79 -16.80 26.82
C ARG A 287 -4.24 -15.50 27.36
N TYR A 288 -3.32 -14.88 26.63
CA TYR A 288 -2.94 -13.51 26.89
C TYR A 288 -3.95 -12.55 26.26
N GLY A 289 -4.18 -11.44 26.98
CA GLY A 289 -5.35 -10.57 26.84
C GLY A 289 -5.60 -10.16 25.39
N PRO A 290 -6.88 -9.91 25.03
CA PRO A 290 -7.15 -9.55 23.67
C PRO A 290 -6.70 -8.12 23.38
N TRP A 291 -6.08 -7.90 22.23
CA TRP A 291 -5.93 -6.56 21.66
C TRP A 291 -6.90 -6.36 20.51
N THR A 292 -7.27 -5.11 20.30
CA THR A 292 -8.23 -4.68 19.30
C THR A 292 -7.51 -4.49 17.97
N LYS A 293 -7.87 -5.28 16.97
CA LYS A 293 -7.50 -5.01 15.57
C LYS A 293 -8.60 -4.15 14.96
N ARG A 294 -8.21 -2.97 14.46
CA ARG A 294 -9.13 -2.08 13.74
C ARG A 294 -9.78 -2.83 12.59
N GLY A 295 -11.02 -2.45 12.29
CA GLY A 295 -11.73 -2.99 11.13
C GLY A 295 -11.01 -2.62 9.84
N GLN A 296 -11.12 -3.49 8.84
CA GLN A 296 -10.59 -3.20 7.51
C GLN A 296 -11.38 -2.06 6.83
N PRO A 297 -10.76 -1.33 5.89
CA PRO A 297 -11.45 -0.31 5.11
C PRO A 297 -12.58 -0.94 4.27
N ALA A 298 -13.82 -0.68 4.67
CA ALA A 298 -15.00 -1.04 3.90
C ALA A 298 -15.25 -0.04 2.75
N ALA A 299 -14.81 1.20 2.91
CA ALA A 299 -14.83 2.21 1.86
C ALA A 299 -13.53 3.04 1.91
N ARG A 300 -12.94 3.28 0.73
CA ARG A 300 -11.81 4.20 0.52
C ARG A 300 -12.19 5.10 -0.66
N MET A 301 -12.25 6.40 -0.45
CA MET A 301 -12.57 7.36 -1.51
C MET A 301 -11.72 8.59 -1.34
N HIS A 302 -11.43 9.26 -2.45
CA HIS A 302 -10.82 10.58 -2.45
C HIS A 302 -11.47 11.42 -3.54
N GLY A 303 -11.25 12.72 -3.51
CA GLY A 303 -11.70 13.61 -4.58
C GLY A 303 -11.43 15.07 -4.26
N VAL A 304 -12.09 15.94 -5.01
CA VAL A 304 -12.08 17.38 -4.82
C VAL A 304 -13.50 17.83 -4.48
N LEU A 305 -13.64 18.83 -3.62
CA LEU A 305 -14.95 19.39 -3.28
C LEU A 305 -15.52 20.22 -4.41
N ASP A 306 -16.74 19.87 -4.85
CA ASP A 306 -17.47 20.60 -5.89
C ASP A 306 -18.12 21.90 -5.38
N SER A 307 -18.54 21.90 -4.12
CA SER A 307 -19.18 23.04 -3.46
C SER A 307 -19.01 22.97 -1.94
N ALA A 308 -19.38 24.05 -1.25
CA ALA A 308 -19.40 24.08 0.22
C ALA A 308 -20.43 23.09 0.82
N ASP A 309 -21.46 22.69 0.07
CA ASP A 309 -22.40 21.64 0.47
C ASP A 309 -21.79 20.26 0.17
N MET A 310 -20.77 19.90 0.93
CA MET A 310 -20.09 18.62 0.75
C MET A 310 -20.96 17.46 1.25
N ARG A 311 -21.34 16.59 0.30
CA ARG A 311 -21.95 15.27 0.58
C ARG A 311 -21.17 14.21 -0.20
N ILE A 312 -20.64 13.22 0.52
CA ILE A 312 -19.93 12.10 -0.08
C ILE A 312 -20.77 10.85 0.11
N SER A 313 -21.24 10.28 -1.01
CA SER A 313 -22.01 9.03 -0.99
C SER A 313 -21.08 7.82 -1.18
N PHE A 314 -21.24 6.81 -0.33
CA PHE A 314 -20.45 5.58 -0.37
C PHE A 314 -21.32 4.36 -0.02
N LYS A 315 -20.81 3.15 -0.28
CA LYS A 315 -21.43 1.87 0.11
C LYS A 315 -20.36 0.99 0.73
N ALA A 316 -20.61 0.47 1.93
CA ALA A 316 -19.77 -0.55 2.57
C ALA A 316 -20.20 -1.95 2.08
N PRO A 317 -19.26 -2.90 1.83
CA PRO A 317 -19.60 -4.25 1.39
C PRO A 317 -20.48 -5.01 2.37
N THR A 318 -21.42 -5.82 1.89
CA THR A 318 -22.36 -6.63 2.73
C THR A 318 -21.64 -7.59 3.68
N GLN A 319 -20.41 -7.97 3.35
CA GLN A 319 -19.52 -8.83 4.12
C GLN A 319 -18.82 -8.11 5.29
N SER A 320 -19.00 -6.80 5.46
CA SER A 320 -18.39 -6.03 6.55
C SER A 320 -18.79 -6.57 7.93
N ARG A 321 -17.82 -6.67 8.85
CA ARG A 321 -18.03 -7.09 10.24
C ARG A 321 -18.92 -6.08 10.97
N THR A 322 -19.99 -6.60 11.59
CA THR A 322 -20.90 -5.83 12.44
C THR A 322 -20.36 -5.67 13.86
N GLY A 323 -20.69 -4.58 14.54
CA GLY A 323 -20.29 -4.34 15.93
C GLY A 323 -20.42 -2.88 16.31
N GLN A 324 -19.84 -2.46 17.44
CA GLN A 324 -19.96 -1.10 17.99
C GLN A 324 -18.72 -0.22 17.71
N GLN A 325 -17.73 -0.77 17.01
CA GLN A 325 -16.40 -0.15 16.85
C GLN A 325 -16.05 0.03 15.36
N GLY A 326 -17.04 0.36 14.52
CA GLY A 326 -16.78 0.88 13.18
C GLY A 326 -16.24 2.30 13.26
N ARG A 327 -15.66 2.79 12.17
CA ARG A 327 -15.16 4.17 12.11
C ARG A 327 -15.45 4.80 10.77
N ILE A 328 -15.83 6.07 10.78
CA ILE A 328 -15.86 6.92 9.59
C ILE A 328 -14.91 8.08 9.83
N ARG A 329 -14.02 8.33 8.87
CA ARG A 329 -12.97 9.35 8.93
C ARG A 329 -12.93 10.10 7.61
N LEU A 330 -12.99 11.43 7.67
CA LEU A 330 -12.87 12.30 6.52
C LEU A 330 -11.74 13.30 6.75
N LEU A 331 -10.72 13.25 5.89
CA LEU A 331 -9.67 14.25 5.82
C LEU A 331 -10.06 15.28 4.77
N VAL A 332 -9.79 16.56 5.05
CA VAL A 332 -9.89 17.64 4.09
C VAL A 332 -8.60 18.47 4.14
N GLN A 333 -8.02 18.73 2.98
CA GLN A 333 -6.90 19.65 2.85
C GLN A 333 -7.43 21.00 2.35
N SER A 334 -7.38 22.02 3.21
CA SER A 334 -7.91 23.34 2.93
C SER A 334 -6.91 24.41 3.35
N GLY A 335 -6.63 25.37 2.47
CA GLY A 335 -5.69 26.46 2.77
C GLY A 335 -4.26 26.02 3.14
N GLY A 336 -3.85 24.81 2.75
CA GLY A 336 -2.56 24.21 3.12
C GLY A 336 -2.54 23.49 4.47
N GLU A 337 -3.64 23.52 5.21
CA GLU A 337 -3.83 22.77 6.45
C GLU A 337 -4.57 21.46 6.20
N LEU A 338 -4.25 20.44 6.98
CA LEU A 338 -4.92 19.15 6.93
C LEU A 338 -5.84 19.04 8.16
N ARG A 339 -7.10 18.70 7.93
CA ARG A 339 -8.18 18.78 8.92
C ARG A 339 -8.99 17.50 8.88
N VAL A 340 -9.61 17.11 10.00
CA VAL A 340 -10.28 15.79 10.10
C VAL A 340 -11.58 15.82 10.89
N ALA A 341 -12.60 15.17 10.34
CA ALA A 341 -13.77 14.69 11.05
C ALA A 341 -13.67 13.18 11.23
N SER A 342 -14.03 12.67 12.41
CA SER A 342 -14.01 11.23 12.68
C SER A 342 -15.05 10.84 13.72
N ASN A 343 -15.83 9.79 13.44
CA ASN A 343 -16.77 9.19 14.38
C ASN A 343 -16.47 7.71 14.56
N VAL A 344 -16.62 7.22 15.79
CA VAL A 344 -16.79 5.79 16.06
C VAL A 344 -18.28 5.50 15.93
N VAL A 345 -18.63 4.50 15.13
CA VAL A 345 -20.01 4.23 14.73
C VAL A 345 -20.34 2.74 14.86
N PRO A 346 -21.57 2.37 15.26
CA PRO A 346 -22.03 1.01 15.09
C PRO A 346 -22.05 0.61 13.62
N VAL A 347 -21.69 -0.64 13.35
CA VAL A 347 -21.87 -1.30 12.06
C VAL A 347 -23.00 -2.29 12.21
N VAL A 348 -24.13 -2.02 11.56
CA VAL A 348 -25.37 -2.75 11.75
C VAL A 348 -25.79 -3.40 10.44
N ARG A 349 -26.01 -4.71 10.48
CA ARG A 349 -26.56 -5.42 9.33
C ARG A 349 -28.00 -4.97 9.12
N SER A 350 -28.27 -4.49 7.91
CA SER A 350 -29.64 -4.22 7.47
C SER A 350 -30.12 -5.33 6.53
N PRO A 351 -31.43 -5.67 6.51
CA PRO A 351 -31.99 -6.42 5.40
C PRO A 351 -31.76 -5.65 4.10
N LEU A 352 -31.19 -6.36 3.12
CA LEU A 352 -31.07 -5.95 1.71
C LEU A 352 -32.46 -5.88 1.07
N GLY A 353 -32.65 -4.99 0.11
CA GLY A 353 -33.93 -4.80 -0.58
C GLY A 353 -34.16 -5.87 -1.66
N ALA A 354 -35.39 -6.04 -2.12
CA ALA A 354 -35.74 -7.02 -3.16
C ALA A 354 -35.27 -6.65 -4.58
N VAL A 355 -34.61 -5.50 -4.77
CA VAL A 355 -34.11 -4.99 -6.06
C VAL A 355 -32.69 -4.47 -5.87
N ASP A 356 -31.81 -5.35 -5.40
CA ASP A 356 -30.38 -5.07 -5.33
C ASP A 356 -29.68 -5.66 -6.57
N ASP A 357 -28.53 -5.08 -6.93
CA ASP A 357 -27.69 -5.48 -8.06
C ASP A 357 -27.28 -6.96 -7.91
N VAL A 358 -27.28 -7.70 -9.03
CA VAL A 358 -26.96 -9.13 -9.10
C VAL A 358 -25.88 -9.44 -10.13
N ILE A 359 -25.33 -8.41 -10.78
CA ILE A 359 -24.28 -8.54 -11.78
C ILE A 359 -22.98 -8.13 -11.11
N GLY A 360 -21.92 -8.93 -11.30
CA GLY A 360 -20.60 -8.58 -10.79
C GLY A 360 -19.93 -7.47 -11.59
N PRO A 361 -18.77 -6.99 -11.13
CA PRO A 361 -18.07 -5.88 -11.78
C PRO A 361 -17.70 -6.23 -13.23
N GLN A 362 -17.76 -5.24 -14.12
CA GLN A 362 -17.05 -5.31 -15.40
C GLN A 362 -15.55 -5.17 -15.12
N ILE A 363 -14.76 -6.11 -15.61
CA ILE A 363 -13.31 -6.15 -15.46
C ILE A 363 -12.69 -6.03 -16.86
N GLU A 364 -11.71 -5.15 -17.00
CA GLU A 364 -10.87 -5.04 -18.19
C GLU A 364 -9.42 -5.25 -17.75
N LEU A 365 -8.91 -6.47 -17.89
CA LEU A 365 -7.54 -6.87 -17.55
C LEU A 365 -6.65 -6.91 -18.79
N GLY A 366 -5.47 -6.30 -18.73
CA GLY A 366 -4.54 -6.36 -19.85
C GLY A 366 -3.24 -5.59 -19.63
N PHE A 367 -2.46 -5.51 -20.70
CA PHE A 367 -1.27 -4.69 -20.77
C PHE A 367 -1.56 -3.42 -21.56
N GLU A 368 -0.81 -2.36 -21.28
CA GLU A 368 -0.83 -1.16 -22.10
C GLU A 368 -0.53 -1.50 -23.58
N ASP A 369 -1.22 -0.85 -24.50
CA ASP A 369 -1.10 -1.04 -25.95
C ASP A 369 -1.49 -2.44 -26.47
N ASP A 370 -2.27 -3.22 -25.71
CA ASP A 370 -2.72 -4.58 -26.09
C ASP A 370 -1.59 -5.56 -26.41
N ARG A 371 -0.38 -5.31 -25.89
CA ARG A 371 0.78 -6.18 -26.07
C ARG A 371 0.57 -7.54 -25.39
N ARG A 372 1.08 -8.60 -26.00
CA ARG A 372 1.09 -9.98 -25.49
C ARG A 372 2.49 -10.49 -25.24
N HIS A 373 3.53 -9.87 -25.80
CA HIS A 373 4.92 -10.20 -25.51
C HIS A 373 5.48 -9.18 -24.51
N VAL A 374 5.83 -9.66 -23.32
CA VAL A 374 6.19 -8.81 -22.17
C VAL A 374 7.51 -9.26 -21.56
N THR A 375 8.08 -8.40 -20.72
CA THR A 375 9.31 -8.66 -19.96
C THR A 375 9.08 -8.46 -18.46
N PRO A 376 9.97 -8.97 -17.58
CA PRO A 376 9.93 -8.65 -16.15
C PRO A 376 9.79 -7.14 -15.88
N GLY A 377 8.88 -6.78 -14.98
CA GLY A 377 8.55 -5.39 -14.66
C GLY A 377 7.56 -4.71 -15.61
N THR A 378 7.15 -5.35 -16.72
CA THR A 378 6.03 -4.85 -17.52
C THR A 378 4.78 -4.80 -16.65
N VAL A 379 4.02 -3.71 -16.73
CA VAL A 379 2.86 -3.47 -15.88
C VAL A 379 1.62 -4.14 -16.47
N LEU A 380 1.07 -5.11 -15.75
CA LEU A 380 -0.30 -5.59 -15.91
C LEU A 380 -1.23 -4.60 -15.22
N ALA A 381 -2.29 -4.17 -15.88
CA ALA A 381 -3.27 -3.26 -15.31
C ALA A 381 -4.68 -3.84 -15.42
N ALA A 382 -5.56 -3.46 -14.49
CA ALA A 382 -6.98 -3.71 -14.66
C ALA A 382 -7.81 -2.48 -14.30
N SER A 383 -8.87 -2.26 -15.08
CA SER A 383 -9.92 -1.29 -14.78
C SER A 383 -11.21 -2.02 -14.40
N LEU A 384 -11.83 -1.60 -13.30
CA LEU A 384 -13.04 -2.23 -12.78
C LEU A 384 -14.17 -1.23 -12.72
N ARG A 385 -15.39 -1.65 -13.10
CA ARG A 385 -16.58 -0.81 -13.05
C ARG A 385 -17.81 -1.57 -12.57
N ASP A 386 -18.52 -1.00 -11.59
CA ASP A 386 -19.75 -1.59 -11.04
C ASP A 386 -20.69 -0.54 -10.45
N THR A 387 -22.01 -0.71 -10.58
CA THR A 387 -23.01 0.22 -10.05
C THR A 387 -23.16 0.19 -8.53
N SER A 388 -22.95 -0.96 -7.91
CA SER A 388 -22.89 -1.19 -6.47
C SER A 388 -21.52 -0.86 -5.87
N GLY A 389 -20.53 -0.60 -6.70
CA GLY A 389 -19.17 -0.25 -6.30
C GLY A 389 -18.31 -1.48 -6.06
N ILE A 390 -16.98 -1.31 -6.07
CA ILE A 390 -16.04 -2.44 -6.00
C ILE A 390 -15.76 -2.79 -4.53
N ALA A 391 -15.79 -4.09 -4.19
CA ALA A 391 -15.40 -4.55 -2.88
C ALA A 391 -13.88 -4.49 -2.70
N VAL A 392 -13.45 -3.82 -1.63
CA VAL A 392 -12.03 -3.63 -1.30
C VAL A 392 -11.73 -3.96 0.17
N LEU A 393 -12.57 -4.80 0.78
CA LEU A 393 -12.46 -5.11 2.21
C LEU A 393 -11.25 -6.00 2.52
N GLY A 394 -10.88 -6.91 1.60
CA GLY A 394 -9.65 -7.69 1.70
C GLY A 394 -9.61 -8.71 2.85
N THR A 395 -10.75 -9.06 3.45
CA THR A 395 -10.84 -9.98 4.60
C THR A 395 -11.14 -11.42 4.21
N ALA A 396 -11.65 -11.64 2.99
CA ALA A 396 -11.99 -12.94 2.45
C ALA A 396 -11.92 -12.92 0.92
N PRO A 397 -11.73 -14.06 0.24
CA PRO A 397 -11.64 -14.10 -1.23
C PRO A 397 -12.80 -13.40 -1.96
N GLY A 398 -14.03 -13.51 -1.45
CA GLY A 398 -15.22 -12.87 -2.05
C GLY A 398 -15.35 -11.35 -1.80
N ASN A 399 -14.37 -10.71 -1.18
CA ASN A 399 -14.30 -9.26 -0.99
C ASN A 399 -12.89 -8.69 -1.18
N SER A 400 -12.01 -9.48 -1.81
CA SER A 400 -10.66 -9.11 -2.25
C SER A 400 -10.63 -8.97 -3.78
N ILE A 401 -9.61 -8.30 -4.28
CA ILE A 401 -9.20 -8.31 -5.69
C ILE A 401 -7.95 -9.19 -5.78
N LYS A 402 -8.03 -10.28 -6.55
CA LYS A 402 -7.01 -11.32 -6.55
C LYS A 402 -6.55 -11.69 -7.95
N LEU A 403 -5.25 -11.89 -8.09
CA LEU A 403 -4.61 -12.43 -9.29
C LEU A 403 -4.22 -13.88 -9.09
N GLU A 404 -4.37 -14.70 -10.11
CA GLU A 404 -3.85 -16.06 -10.16
C GLU A 404 -3.11 -16.28 -11.48
N PHE A 405 -1.87 -16.75 -11.39
CA PHE A 405 -1.06 -17.08 -12.57
C PHE A 405 -1.11 -18.59 -12.82
N ASP A 406 -1.29 -18.95 -14.10
CA ASP A 406 -1.16 -20.30 -14.66
C ASP A 406 -1.97 -21.39 -13.93
N ASP A 407 -3.14 -21.06 -13.38
CA ASP A 407 -3.98 -22.00 -12.61
C ASP A 407 -3.18 -22.70 -11.49
N SER A 408 -2.23 -21.97 -10.90
CA SER A 408 -1.29 -22.52 -9.92
C SER A 408 -1.94 -22.87 -8.59
N GLY A 409 -3.16 -22.41 -8.32
CA GLY A 409 -3.83 -22.48 -7.03
C GLY A 409 -3.30 -21.48 -5.99
N PHE A 410 -2.35 -20.61 -6.39
CA PHE A 410 -1.79 -19.57 -5.52
C PHE A 410 -2.29 -18.19 -5.96
N GLU A 411 -3.07 -17.55 -5.09
CA GLU A 411 -3.63 -16.22 -5.34
C GLU A 411 -2.74 -15.12 -4.73
N VAL A 412 -2.52 -14.04 -5.49
CA VAL A 412 -1.90 -12.80 -5.03
C VAL A 412 -3.00 -11.78 -4.75
N ASP A 413 -3.09 -11.31 -3.51
CA ASP A 413 -4.05 -10.26 -3.13
C ASP A 413 -3.50 -8.88 -3.52
N VAL A 414 -4.20 -8.19 -4.43
CA VAL A 414 -3.85 -6.84 -4.92
C VAL A 414 -4.86 -5.78 -4.44
N THR A 415 -5.68 -6.11 -3.45
CA THR A 415 -6.77 -5.23 -2.96
C THR A 415 -6.26 -3.88 -2.48
N GLU A 416 -5.11 -3.83 -1.79
CA GLU A 416 -4.53 -2.57 -1.28
C GLU A 416 -3.97 -1.69 -2.41
N SER A 417 -3.59 -2.27 -3.55
CA SER A 417 -3.09 -1.53 -4.72
C SER A 417 -4.21 -0.92 -5.57
N PHE A 418 -5.46 -1.29 -5.31
CA PHE A 418 -6.60 -0.76 -6.05
C PHE A 418 -6.98 0.65 -5.61
N VAL A 419 -7.00 1.55 -6.59
CA VAL A 419 -7.29 2.97 -6.40
C VAL A 419 -8.57 3.33 -7.16
N PHE A 420 -9.56 3.83 -6.44
CA PHE A 420 -10.79 4.35 -7.02
C PHE A 420 -10.54 5.64 -7.82
N GLU A 421 -11.36 5.89 -8.84
CA GLU A 421 -11.42 7.22 -9.46
C GLU A 421 -11.94 8.27 -8.47
N ALA A 422 -11.50 9.52 -8.63
CA ALA A 422 -11.90 10.62 -7.76
C ALA A 422 -13.44 10.75 -7.69
N GLY A 423 -13.98 10.83 -6.48
CA GLY A 423 -15.39 11.05 -6.19
C GLY A 423 -16.30 9.84 -6.35
N THR A 424 -15.79 8.65 -6.68
CA THR A 424 -16.64 7.48 -6.95
C THR A 424 -16.08 6.18 -6.39
N GLN A 425 -16.96 5.27 -5.98
CA GLN A 425 -16.61 3.87 -5.67
C GLN A 425 -16.99 2.91 -6.79
N GLN A 426 -17.54 3.42 -7.88
CA GLN A 426 -18.05 2.62 -8.99
C GLN A 426 -16.98 2.30 -10.02
N ARG A 427 -15.83 2.98 -9.98
CA ARG A 427 -14.74 2.81 -10.93
C ARG A 427 -13.40 2.97 -10.23
N GLY A 428 -12.42 2.20 -10.69
CA GLY A 428 -11.05 2.31 -10.23
C GLY A 428 -10.12 1.39 -11.03
N ARG A 429 -8.84 1.45 -10.71
CA ARG A 429 -7.81 0.64 -11.35
C ARG A 429 -6.75 0.17 -10.36
N PHE A 430 -6.02 -0.87 -10.74
CA PHE A 430 -4.75 -1.22 -10.11
C PHE A 430 -3.70 -1.50 -11.18
N GLU A 431 -2.43 -1.42 -10.76
CA GLU A 431 -1.26 -1.74 -11.56
C GLU A 431 -0.43 -2.79 -10.82
N PHE A 432 0.06 -3.79 -11.55
CA PHE A 432 0.85 -4.90 -11.02
C PHE A 432 2.06 -5.15 -11.94
N PRO A 433 3.28 -4.73 -11.54
CA PRO A 433 4.48 -5.04 -12.30
C PRO A 433 4.77 -6.54 -12.23
N LEU A 434 4.96 -7.18 -13.39
CA LEU A 434 5.23 -8.61 -13.44
C LEU A 434 6.54 -8.95 -12.73
N PRO A 435 6.56 -10.02 -11.90
CA PRO A 435 7.74 -10.34 -11.11
C PRO A 435 8.83 -10.98 -11.98
N ALA A 436 10.09 -10.83 -11.55
CA ALA A 436 11.26 -11.27 -12.31
C ALA A 436 11.52 -12.79 -12.27
N ASP A 437 10.87 -13.50 -11.35
CA ASP A 437 10.92 -14.95 -11.20
C ASP A 437 9.79 -15.68 -11.95
N LEU A 438 8.89 -14.96 -12.63
CA LEU A 438 7.95 -15.57 -13.58
C LEU A 438 8.75 -16.07 -14.79
N GLY A 439 8.63 -17.38 -15.08
CA GLY A 439 9.43 -18.06 -16.10
C GLY A 439 9.25 -17.49 -17.51
N GLU A 440 10.16 -17.81 -18.44
CA GLU A 440 9.95 -17.49 -19.86
C GLU A 440 8.93 -18.43 -20.50
N GLY A 441 8.13 -17.92 -21.45
CA GLY A 441 7.15 -18.72 -22.19
C GLY A 441 5.72 -18.19 -22.08
N SER A 442 4.75 -19.01 -22.46
CA SER A 442 3.33 -18.66 -22.39
C SER A 442 2.82 -18.70 -20.96
N HIS A 443 2.11 -17.65 -20.57
CA HIS A 443 1.43 -17.52 -19.28
C HIS A 443 -0.01 -17.09 -19.46
N THR A 444 -0.84 -17.37 -18.46
CA THR A 444 -2.16 -16.79 -18.31
C THR A 444 -2.29 -16.21 -16.91
N VAL A 445 -2.90 -15.04 -16.81
CA VAL A 445 -3.27 -14.45 -15.52
C VAL A 445 -4.77 -14.23 -15.48
N GLU A 446 -5.38 -14.65 -14.38
CA GLU A 446 -6.79 -14.47 -14.08
C GLU A 446 -6.96 -13.46 -12.95
N LEU A 447 -7.89 -12.51 -13.12
CA LEU A 447 -8.32 -11.60 -12.06
C LEU A 447 -9.71 -12.00 -11.57
N ARG A 448 -9.86 -12.14 -10.26
CA ARG A 448 -11.15 -12.31 -9.57
C ARG A 448 -11.44 -11.07 -8.73
N ALA A 449 -12.64 -10.52 -8.86
CA ALA A 449 -13.12 -9.39 -8.05
C ALA A 449 -14.63 -9.46 -7.82
N ALA A 450 -15.12 -8.75 -6.81
CA ALA A 450 -16.55 -8.66 -6.51
C ALA A 450 -17.00 -7.21 -6.27
N ASP A 451 -18.30 -6.98 -6.40
CA ASP A 451 -18.94 -5.73 -6.01
C ASP A 451 -19.22 -5.67 -4.48
N GLY A 452 -19.68 -4.51 -4.01
CA GLY A 452 -20.07 -4.29 -2.61
C GLY A 452 -21.29 -5.10 -2.14
N LEU A 453 -21.93 -5.88 -3.01
CA LEU A 453 -23.02 -6.79 -2.64
C LEU A 453 -22.58 -8.27 -2.63
N GLY A 454 -21.39 -8.57 -3.17
CA GLY A 454 -20.81 -9.90 -3.25
C GLY A 454 -21.00 -10.59 -4.60
N ASN A 455 -21.45 -9.87 -5.63
CA ASN A 455 -21.51 -10.38 -6.99
C ASN A 455 -20.10 -10.40 -7.58
N GLY A 456 -19.60 -11.59 -7.91
CA GLY A 456 -18.26 -11.79 -8.43
C GLY A 456 -18.19 -11.82 -9.95
N SER A 457 -17.07 -11.36 -10.48
CA SER A 457 -16.68 -11.48 -11.89
C SER A 457 -15.23 -11.93 -12.01
N VAL A 458 -14.91 -12.45 -13.20
CA VAL A 458 -13.57 -12.92 -13.56
C VAL A 458 -13.21 -12.43 -14.95
N ASP A 459 -11.96 -12.04 -15.16
CA ASP A 459 -11.38 -11.78 -16.47
C ASP A 459 -9.99 -12.41 -16.56
N SER A 460 -9.52 -12.74 -17.77
CA SER A 460 -8.19 -13.34 -17.95
C SER A 460 -7.49 -12.84 -19.21
N VAL A 461 -6.17 -12.76 -19.13
CA VAL A 461 -5.31 -12.41 -20.28
C VAL A 461 -4.17 -13.42 -20.40
N SER A 462 -3.90 -13.84 -21.64
CA SER A 462 -2.74 -14.67 -21.98
C SER A 462 -1.64 -13.83 -22.61
N PHE A 463 -0.40 -14.11 -22.20
CA PHE A 463 0.79 -13.39 -22.67
C PHE A 463 2.00 -14.33 -22.75
N VAL A 464 3.09 -13.83 -23.30
CA VAL A 464 4.37 -14.52 -23.44
C VAL A 464 5.44 -13.71 -22.72
N MET A 465 6.02 -14.30 -21.67
CA MET A 465 7.16 -13.72 -20.97
C MET A 465 8.44 -13.96 -21.77
N THR A 466 9.18 -12.88 -22.01
CA THR A 466 10.48 -12.87 -22.71
C THR A 466 11.58 -12.39 -21.76
N ALA A 467 12.83 -12.79 -22.03
CA ALA A 467 13.95 -12.41 -21.20
C ALA A 467 14.11 -10.88 -21.11
N ALA A 468 14.50 -10.39 -19.94
CA ALA A 468 14.76 -8.97 -19.74
C ALA A 468 15.84 -8.48 -20.73
N GLY A 469 15.52 -7.41 -21.45
CA GLY A 469 16.42 -6.83 -22.44
C GLY A 469 16.61 -7.68 -23.70
N THR A 470 15.81 -8.72 -23.98
CA THR A 470 15.71 -9.29 -25.33
C THR A 470 14.61 -8.60 -26.11
N GLY A 471 14.93 -7.46 -26.73
CA GLY A 471 14.01 -6.84 -27.68
C GLY A 471 13.64 -7.80 -28.81
N GLY A 472 12.40 -7.71 -29.29
CA GLY A 472 11.82 -8.73 -30.16
C GLY A 472 10.79 -8.18 -31.14
N ILE A 473 10.75 -8.82 -32.31
CA ILE A 473 9.65 -8.74 -33.27
C ILE A 473 8.98 -10.11 -33.29
N HIS A 474 7.71 -10.15 -32.91
CA HIS A 474 6.90 -11.37 -32.75
C HIS A 474 5.65 -11.35 -33.64
N ASP A 475 5.03 -12.51 -33.81
CA ASP A 475 3.76 -12.73 -34.53
C ASP A 475 3.66 -12.09 -35.93
N MET A 476 4.81 -12.01 -36.62
CA MET A 476 4.91 -11.37 -37.93
C MET A 476 4.09 -12.13 -38.99
N THR A 477 2.98 -11.53 -39.39
CA THR A 477 1.98 -12.07 -40.31
C THR A 477 1.73 -11.13 -41.47
N LEU A 478 1.69 -11.67 -42.67
CA LEU A 478 1.37 -10.93 -43.88
C LEU A 478 -0.04 -11.30 -44.35
N PHE A 479 -0.92 -10.31 -44.50
CA PHE A 479 -2.32 -10.56 -44.87
C PHE A 479 -2.87 -9.51 -45.89
N PRO A 480 -3.58 -9.95 -46.95
CA PRO A 480 -3.63 -11.33 -47.43
C PRO A 480 -2.28 -11.76 -48.04
N ASN A 481 -1.99 -13.06 -48.03
CA ASN A 481 -0.86 -13.66 -48.75
C ASN A 481 -1.25 -15.06 -49.23
N PRO A 482 -1.49 -15.30 -50.54
CA PRO A 482 -1.26 -14.39 -51.68
C PRO A 482 -2.12 -13.12 -51.68
N THR A 483 -1.61 -12.03 -52.25
CA THR A 483 -2.28 -10.72 -52.37
C THR A 483 -2.56 -10.33 -53.83
N PRO A 484 -3.69 -9.66 -54.14
CA PRO A 484 -3.91 -9.00 -55.44
C PRO A 484 -3.09 -7.71 -55.62
N GLY A 485 -2.26 -7.33 -54.65
CA GLY A 485 -1.47 -6.11 -54.63
C GLY A 485 -1.46 -5.55 -53.21
N PRO A 486 -2.54 -4.90 -52.77
CA PRO A 486 -2.62 -4.36 -51.42
C PRO A 486 -2.51 -5.43 -50.32
N CYS A 487 -1.63 -5.24 -49.35
CA CYS A 487 -1.51 -6.13 -48.19
C CYS A 487 -0.95 -5.39 -46.98
N ARG A 488 -1.01 -6.05 -45.82
CA ARG A 488 -0.52 -5.52 -44.54
C ARG A 488 0.44 -6.50 -43.89
N LEU A 489 1.52 -5.98 -43.33
CA LEU A 489 2.41 -6.70 -42.44
C LEU A 489 2.03 -6.33 -41.00
N ILE A 490 1.62 -7.33 -40.23
CA ILE A 490 1.18 -7.22 -38.84
C ILE A 490 2.24 -7.91 -37.98
N PHE A 491 2.71 -7.28 -36.91
CA PHE A 491 3.68 -7.87 -35.98
C PHE A 491 3.57 -7.17 -34.62
N GLU A 492 4.23 -7.71 -33.62
CA GLU A 492 4.29 -7.12 -32.28
C GLU A 492 5.72 -6.75 -31.89
N LEU A 493 5.90 -5.60 -31.24
CA LEU A 493 7.17 -5.13 -30.69
C LEU A 493 7.20 -5.27 -29.18
N VAL A 494 8.29 -5.79 -28.62
CA VAL A 494 8.49 -5.86 -27.16
C VAL A 494 8.99 -4.53 -26.59
N ASP A 495 9.85 -3.84 -27.35
CA ASP A 495 10.50 -2.58 -26.99
C ASP A 495 10.22 -1.51 -28.05
N PRO A 496 10.40 -0.22 -27.74
CA PRO A 496 10.33 0.82 -28.75
C PRO A 496 11.41 0.66 -29.84
N MET A 497 11.01 0.56 -31.11
CA MET A 497 11.93 0.36 -32.24
C MET A 497 11.59 1.23 -33.47
N GLU A 498 12.61 1.70 -34.18
CA GLU A 498 12.43 2.19 -35.55
C GLU A 498 12.31 1.00 -36.50
N VAL A 499 11.21 0.89 -37.23
CA VAL A 499 10.93 -0.26 -38.09
C VAL A 499 10.85 0.13 -39.57
N ARG A 500 11.36 -0.75 -40.43
CA ARG A 500 11.34 -0.59 -41.89
C ARG A 500 11.06 -1.92 -42.58
N TRP A 501 10.09 -1.95 -43.47
CA TRP A 501 9.74 -3.12 -44.27
C TRP A 501 10.19 -2.94 -45.72
N ASP A 502 11.25 -3.65 -46.11
CA ASP A 502 11.78 -3.65 -47.48
C ASP A 502 11.28 -4.88 -48.26
N ILE A 503 10.85 -4.68 -49.51
CA ILE A 503 10.34 -5.73 -50.40
C ILE A 503 11.29 -5.89 -51.61
N TYR A 504 11.58 -7.13 -51.98
CA TYR A 504 12.57 -7.51 -52.99
C TYR A 504 12.01 -8.52 -53.99
N THR A 505 12.50 -8.46 -55.23
CA THR A 505 12.36 -9.56 -56.18
C THR A 505 13.20 -10.77 -55.74
N VAL A 506 12.93 -11.96 -56.32
CA VAL A 506 13.77 -13.15 -56.10
C VAL A 506 15.22 -12.98 -56.56
N ALA A 507 15.51 -12.00 -57.42
CA ALA A 507 16.85 -11.64 -57.85
C ALA A 507 17.56 -10.66 -56.89
N GLY A 508 16.91 -10.26 -55.79
CA GLY A 508 17.47 -9.36 -54.77
C GLY A 508 17.36 -7.87 -55.10
N ARG A 509 16.63 -7.48 -56.16
CA ARG A 509 16.35 -6.07 -56.43
C ARG A 509 15.26 -5.58 -55.46
N ARG A 510 15.54 -4.55 -54.66
CA ARG A 510 14.53 -3.89 -53.82
C ARG A 510 13.54 -3.13 -54.71
N ILE A 511 12.25 -3.31 -54.44
CA ILE A 511 11.14 -2.75 -55.22
C ILE A 511 10.29 -1.78 -54.42
N ALA A 512 10.23 -1.95 -53.09
CA ALA A 512 9.50 -1.02 -52.23
C ALA A 512 10.14 -0.98 -50.83
N THR A 513 9.96 0.16 -50.16
CA THR A 513 10.25 0.34 -48.75
C THR A 513 9.01 0.98 -48.11
N VAL A 514 8.43 0.27 -47.15
CA VAL A 514 7.26 0.70 -46.39
C VAL A 514 7.73 1.13 -45.01
N LEU A 515 7.33 2.34 -44.63
CA LEU A 515 7.60 2.94 -43.33
C LEU A 515 6.27 3.14 -42.59
N PRO A 516 6.28 3.19 -41.24
CA PRO A 516 5.12 3.61 -40.48
C PRO A 516 4.64 5.00 -40.93
N GLN A 517 3.32 5.22 -40.99
CA GLN A 517 2.72 6.48 -41.45
C GLN A 517 3.24 7.72 -40.70
N ASN A 518 3.69 7.56 -39.45
CA ASN A 518 4.20 8.65 -38.59
C ASN A 518 5.73 8.80 -38.58
N GLY A 519 6.47 8.02 -39.38
CA GLY A 519 7.91 8.20 -39.63
C GLY A 519 8.83 8.19 -38.40
N ARG A 520 8.47 7.48 -37.32
CA ARG A 520 9.17 7.50 -36.02
C ARG A 520 9.24 6.11 -35.37
N ILE A 521 10.08 6.00 -34.33
CA ILE A 521 10.13 4.89 -33.36
C ILE A 521 8.70 4.51 -32.97
N GLN A 522 8.35 3.24 -33.18
CA GLN A 522 7.10 2.64 -32.73
C GLN A 522 7.26 2.24 -31.26
N GLY A 523 6.22 2.42 -30.45
CA GLY A 523 6.19 1.88 -29.09
C GLY A 523 6.06 0.35 -29.09
N PRO A 524 6.13 -0.29 -27.91
CA PRO A 524 5.77 -1.69 -27.74
C PRO A 524 4.31 -1.96 -28.16
N GLY A 525 3.99 -3.21 -28.46
CA GLY A 525 2.66 -3.66 -28.85
C GLY A 525 2.49 -3.89 -30.35
N PRO A 526 1.24 -4.09 -30.83
CA PRO A 526 0.94 -4.42 -32.21
C PRO A 526 1.22 -3.27 -33.18
N VAL A 527 1.87 -3.59 -34.31
CA VAL A 527 2.18 -2.66 -35.40
C VAL A 527 1.64 -3.21 -36.71
N ILE A 528 1.04 -2.32 -37.52
CA ILE A 528 0.54 -2.62 -38.85
C ILE A 528 1.22 -1.71 -39.86
N LEU A 529 1.90 -2.31 -40.85
CA LEU A 529 2.44 -1.61 -42.02
C LEU A 529 1.62 -1.98 -43.25
N GLU A 530 1.09 -0.97 -43.94
CA GLU A 530 0.26 -1.17 -45.13
C GLU A 530 1.06 -0.88 -46.41
N TRP A 531 0.90 -1.75 -47.41
CA TRP A 531 1.47 -1.58 -48.73
C TRP A 531 0.38 -1.72 -49.78
N ASP A 532 0.43 -0.87 -50.81
CA ASP A 532 -0.55 -0.81 -51.90
C ASP A 532 -0.28 -1.83 -53.02
N GLY A 533 0.84 -2.55 -52.96
CA GLY A 533 1.22 -3.56 -53.95
C GLY A 533 1.91 -3.01 -55.19
N ARG A 534 2.39 -1.75 -55.14
CA ARG A 534 3.10 -1.08 -56.23
C ARG A 534 4.58 -0.89 -55.88
N ASP A 535 5.43 -0.78 -56.89
CA ASP A 535 6.84 -0.43 -56.67
C ASP A 535 7.03 1.07 -56.40
N ALA A 536 8.29 1.49 -56.22
CA ALA A 536 8.65 2.87 -55.94
C ALA A 536 8.27 3.86 -57.07
N GLU A 537 8.05 3.35 -58.29
CA GLU A 537 7.61 4.11 -59.47
C GLU A 537 6.08 4.09 -59.65
N LEU A 538 5.34 3.48 -58.70
CA LEU A 538 3.88 3.25 -58.72
C LEU A 538 3.41 2.24 -59.78
N ASP A 539 4.33 1.44 -60.32
CA ASP A 539 4.03 0.44 -61.32
C ASP A 539 3.45 -0.84 -60.70
N GLU A 540 2.69 -1.54 -61.52
CA GLU A 540 2.10 -2.82 -61.17
C GLU A 540 3.11 -3.97 -61.30
N LEU A 541 3.30 -4.69 -60.20
CA LEU A 541 4.19 -5.84 -60.14
C LEU A 541 3.58 -7.08 -60.79
N ALA A 542 4.40 -7.89 -61.47
CA ALA A 542 3.95 -9.14 -62.07
C ALA A 542 3.55 -10.19 -61.01
N ASN A 543 2.60 -11.07 -61.37
CA ASN A 543 2.25 -12.24 -60.56
C ASN A 543 3.50 -13.09 -60.30
N GLY A 544 3.71 -13.46 -59.02
CA GLY A 544 4.90 -14.21 -58.63
C GLY A 544 5.26 -14.06 -57.16
N THR A 545 6.37 -14.70 -56.78
CA THR A 545 6.91 -14.67 -55.42
C THR A 545 7.91 -13.53 -55.27
N TYR A 546 7.80 -12.81 -54.16
CA TYR A 546 8.70 -11.75 -53.70
C TYR A 546 9.20 -12.11 -52.29
N LEU A 547 10.31 -11.52 -51.91
CA LEU A 547 10.89 -11.64 -50.57
C LEU A 547 10.74 -10.32 -49.84
N TYR A 548 10.57 -10.37 -48.53
CA TYR A 548 10.60 -9.15 -47.74
C TYR A 548 11.50 -9.28 -46.52
N VAL A 549 11.99 -8.13 -46.06
CA VAL A 549 12.84 -7.97 -44.90
C VAL A 549 12.26 -6.87 -44.02
N LEU A 550 11.83 -7.22 -42.81
CA LEU A 550 11.50 -6.27 -41.76
C LEU A 550 12.75 -6.06 -40.89
N ARG A 551 13.16 -4.80 -40.76
CA ARG A 551 14.27 -4.38 -39.89
C ARG A 551 13.71 -3.56 -38.74
N GLY A 552 14.18 -3.83 -37.52
CA GLY A 552 13.90 -3.04 -36.33
C GLY A 552 15.20 -2.58 -35.69
N VAL A 553 15.34 -1.29 -35.40
CA VAL A 553 16.50 -0.72 -34.71
C VAL A 553 16.03 -0.15 -33.37
N GLY A 554 16.57 -0.64 -32.25
CA GLY A 554 16.18 -0.17 -30.92
C GLY A 554 16.53 1.31 -30.71
N GLY A 555 15.62 2.08 -30.10
CA GLY A 555 15.80 3.53 -29.86
C GLY A 555 16.79 3.91 -28.74
N GLY A 556 17.34 2.94 -28.00
CA GLY A 556 18.23 3.14 -26.84
C GLY A 556 19.71 2.79 -27.09
N ARG A 557 20.55 2.90 -26.04
CA ARG A 557 22.04 2.69 -26.06
C ARG A 557 22.51 1.34 -26.64
N ASP A 558 21.62 0.36 -26.77
CA ASP A 558 21.95 -1.00 -27.20
C ASP A 558 21.96 -1.19 -28.73
N GLY A 559 21.42 -0.26 -29.54
CA GLY A 559 21.59 -0.21 -31.00
C GLY A 559 21.34 -1.52 -31.76
N ARG A 560 20.49 -2.42 -31.23
CA ARG A 560 20.33 -3.76 -31.79
C ARG A 560 19.51 -3.72 -33.07
N ASP A 561 20.11 -4.23 -34.14
CA ASP A 561 19.44 -4.50 -35.41
C ASP A 561 18.74 -5.86 -35.35
N LEU A 562 17.42 -5.86 -35.30
CA LEU A 562 16.59 -7.04 -35.48
C LEU A 562 16.18 -7.18 -36.94
N ILE A 563 16.29 -8.38 -37.48
CA ILE A 563 15.89 -8.70 -38.85
C ILE A 563 14.92 -9.88 -38.83
N ARG A 564 13.81 -9.72 -39.56
CA ARG A 564 12.87 -10.79 -39.90
C ARG A 564 12.67 -10.81 -41.40
N THR A 565 12.56 -12.01 -41.96
CA THR A 565 12.38 -12.18 -43.41
C THR A 565 11.20 -13.08 -43.70
N GLY A 566 10.51 -12.84 -44.81
CA GLY A 566 9.41 -13.69 -45.25
C GLY A 566 9.18 -13.65 -46.75
N LYS A 567 8.13 -14.35 -47.18
CA LYS A 567 7.72 -14.45 -48.59
C LYS A 567 6.37 -13.77 -48.78
N LEU A 568 6.25 -13.00 -49.86
CA LEU A 568 5.01 -12.37 -50.31
C LEU A 568 4.70 -12.91 -51.72
N VAL A 569 3.47 -13.33 -51.97
CA VAL A 569 3.03 -13.84 -53.27
C VAL A 569 2.00 -12.87 -53.85
N ILE A 570 2.25 -12.36 -55.05
CA ILE A 570 1.29 -11.53 -55.80
C ILE A 570 0.53 -12.44 -56.78
N MET A 571 -0.79 -12.41 -56.69
CA MET A 571 -1.72 -13.11 -57.57
C MET A 571 -2.93 -12.22 -57.86
N ARG A 572 -2.91 -11.58 -59.02
CA ARG A 572 -3.98 -10.73 -59.57
C ARG A 572 -4.92 -11.50 -60.48
#